data_AF-A0A1A8JI98-F1
#
_entry.id   AF-A0A1A8JI98-F1
#
_cell.length_a   1.000
_cell.length_b   1.000
_cell.length_c   1.000
_cell.angle_alpha   90.00
_cell.angle_beta   90.00
_cell.angle_gamma   90.00
#
_symmetry.space_group_name_H-M   'P 1'
#
loop_
_entity.id
_entity.type
_entity.pdbx_description
1 polymer ?
#
loop_
_entity_poly.entity_id
_entity_poly.type
_entity_poly.pdbx_seq_one_letter_code
_entity_poly.pdbx_strand_id
1 'polypeptide(L)'
;MCPLQLRALVFVAWVVFYITFLLSFRRMWSGKYVRSPLVRSLFMTMVSDSEEVPAAEKQEWYRCCSNLLGESARHVFVQSHLDSDTEAFLRRSKEKSSWLFTQLYHSLVSTVLNPLVSRTSINGFLGRGSMFVFSKDQFHQLLRIGPDWRAERLLDLGAGDGGVTEVMGDHFRQVYATEVSVPMRWHLQRKSYILLGIEEWQNTGFQYDVISCLNLLDRCDDPLHLLQDIRSSLVPGTGRLVLAAVLPFQPYIEIDLLKGHHGCSLGVFLVRSKLKKVRKRM
;
A
#
# COMPACT_ATOMS: atom_id res chain seq x y z
N MET A 1 -56.77 -3.13 -43.11
CA MET A 1 -55.33 -2.84 -43.27
C MET A 1 -54.60 -4.18 -43.29
N CYS A 2 -53.71 -4.41 -44.27
CA CYS A 2 -53.07 -5.71 -44.45
C CYS A 2 -52.18 -6.07 -43.24
N PRO A 3 -52.20 -7.31 -42.72
CA PRO A 3 -51.41 -7.72 -41.56
C PRO A 3 -49.90 -7.55 -41.76
N LEU A 4 -49.44 -7.51 -43.02
CA LEU A 4 -48.06 -7.21 -43.40
C LEU A 4 -47.66 -5.75 -43.14
N GLN A 5 -48.58 -4.81 -43.38
CA GLN A 5 -48.32 -3.37 -43.19
C GLN A 5 -48.28 -2.98 -41.70
N LEU A 6 -49.07 -3.66 -40.87
CA LEU A 6 -49.06 -3.45 -39.41
C LEU A 6 -47.73 -3.93 -38.80
N ARG A 7 -47.20 -5.07 -39.26
CA ARG A 7 -45.89 -5.58 -38.82
C ARG A 7 -44.73 -4.67 -39.24
N ALA A 8 -44.78 -4.12 -40.45
CA ALA A 8 -43.78 -3.16 -40.92
C ALA A 8 -43.80 -1.85 -40.10
N LEU A 9 -44.99 -1.33 -39.78
CA LEU A 9 -45.14 -0.14 -38.93
C LEU A 9 -44.62 -0.36 -37.51
N VAL A 10 -44.91 -1.52 -36.91
CA VAL A 10 -44.40 -1.87 -35.58
C VAL A 10 -42.88 -2.02 -35.59
N PHE A 11 -42.31 -2.61 -36.65
CA PHE A 11 -40.86 -2.75 -36.79
C PHE A 11 -40.16 -1.39 -36.95
N VAL A 12 -40.69 -0.50 -37.80
CA VAL A 12 -40.13 0.84 -37.98
C VAL A 12 -40.24 1.66 -36.70
N ALA A 13 -41.37 1.60 -35.99
CA ALA A 13 -41.53 2.24 -34.70
C ALA A 13 -40.53 1.71 -33.66
N TRP A 14 -40.28 0.40 -33.66
CA TRP A 14 -39.29 -0.22 -32.78
C TRP A 14 -37.85 0.21 -33.11
N VAL A 15 -37.47 0.27 -34.38
CA VAL A 15 -36.15 0.74 -34.81
C VAL A 15 -35.93 2.22 -34.46
N VAL A 16 -36.94 3.07 -34.68
CA VAL A 16 -36.86 4.51 -34.33
C VAL A 16 -36.77 4.68 -32.80
N PHE A 17 -37.53 3.90 -32.03
CA PHE A 17 -37.42 3.89 -30.57
C PHE A 17 -36.04 3.41 -30.11
N TYR A 18 -35.49 2.36 -30.73
CA TYR A 18 -34.17 1.84 -30.41
C TYR A 18 -33.04 2.83 -30.72
N ILE A 19 -33.10 3.50 -31.87
CA ILE A 19 -32.11 4.53 -32.25
C ILE A 19 -32.23 5.76 -31.35
N THR A 20 -33.44 6.22 -31.04
CA THR A 20 -33.63 7.35 -30.12
C THR A 20 -33.20 7.00 -28.69
N PHE A 21 -33.45 5.77 -28.24
CA PHE A 21 -32.97 5.25 -26.97
C PHE A 21 -31.44 5.23 -26.91
N LEU A 22 -30.76 4.69 -27.93
CA LEU A 22 -29.30 4.67 -28.01
C LEU A 22 -28.68 6.07 -28.07
N LEU A 23 -29.29 7.01 -28.82
CA LEU A 23 -28.84 8.40 -28.88
C LEU A 23 -29.03 9.13 -27.54
N SER A 24 -30.14 8.85 -26.82
CA SER A 24 -30.40 9.40 -25.49
C SER A 24 -29.42 8.82 -24.46
N PHE A 25 -29.13 7.52 -24.53
CA PHE A 25 -28.13 6.85 -23.68
C PHE A 25 -26.71 7.40 -23.93
N ARG A 26 -26.36 7.64 -25.19
CA ARG A 26 -25.08 8.25 -25.58
C ARG A 26 -24.96 9.70 -25.08
N ARG A 27 -26.06 10.46 -25.05
CA ARG A 27 -26.12 11.82 -24.47
C ARG A 27 -26.03 11.80 -22.94
N MET A 28 -26.55 10.76 -22.29
CA MET A 28 -26.46 10.56 -20.84
C MET A 28 -25.03 10.20 -20.38
N TRP A 29 -24.22 9.64 -21.27
CA TRP A 29 -22.77 9.42 -21.11
C TRP A 29 -21.88 10.61 -21.52
N SER A 30 -22.46 11.77 -21.85
CA SER A 30 -21.67 13.00 -22.03
C SER A 30 -21.46 13.68 -20.67
N GLY A 31 -20.55 13.16 -19.84
CA GLY A 31 -19.76 13.80 -18.76
C GLY A 31 -20.44 14.62 -17.65
N LYS A 32 -21.60 15.25 -17.88
CA LYS A 32 -22.25 16.25 -17.02
C LYS A 32 -23.30 15.67 -16.07
N TYR A 33 -23.71 14.41 -16.25
CA TYR A 33 -24.75 13.76 -15.43
C TYR A 33 -24.28 12.52 -14.66
N VAL A 34 -22.97 12.30 -14.59
CA VAL A 34 -22.39 11.27 -13.73
C VAL A 34 -22.33 11.78 -12.29
N ARG A 35 -23.49 11.79 -11.61
CA ARG A 35 -23.61 12.18 -10.19
C ARG A 35 -23.22 11.06 -9.21
N SER A 36 -23.08 9.83 -9.71
CA SER A 36 -22.61 8.69 -8.92
C SER A 36 -21.08 8.79 -8.71
N PRO A 37 -20.60 8.86 -7.45
CA PRO A 37 -19.17 8.87 -7.14
C PRO A 37 -18.41 7.70 -7.76
N LEU A 38 -19.07 6.54 -7.89
CA LEU A 38 -18.49 5.32 -8.46
C LEU A 38 -18.27 5.45 -9.97
N VAL A 39 -19.26 5.95 -10.71
CA VAL A 39 -19.10 6.11 -12.17
C VAL A 39 -18.12 7.24 -12.48
N ARG A 40 -18.02 8.25 -11.60
CA ARG A 40 -16.99 9.28 -11.69
C ARG A 40 -15.59 8.73 -11.41
N SER A 41 -15.42 7.84 -10.42
CA SER A 41 -14.12 7.21 -10.17
C SER A 41 -13.73 6.29 -11.32
N LEU A 42 -14.69 5.58 -11.93
CA LEU A 42 -14.45 4.74 -13.11
C LEU A 42 -14.07 5.54 -14.34
N PHE A 43 -14.77 6.65 -14.59
CA PHE A 43 -14.42 7.55 -15.68
C PHE A 43 -13.04 8.19 -15.45
N MET A 44 -12.76 8.67 -14.24
CA MET A 44 -11.44 9.21 -13.88
C MET A 44 -10.34 8.16 -13.99
N THR A 45 -10.60 6.90 -13.63
CA THR A 45 -9.63 5.80 -13.75
C THR A 45 -9.40 5.44 -15.22
N MET A 46 -10.44 5.34 -16.05
CA MET A 46 -10.29 5.12 -17.51
C MET A 46 -9.54 6.25 -18.20
N VAL A 47 -9.79 7.50 -17.82
CA VAL A 47 -9.07 8.66 -18.36
C VAL A 47 -7.61 8.67 -17.88
N SER A 48 -7.35 8.32 -16.61
CA SER A 48 -5.99 8.20 -16.07
C SER A 48 -5.21 7.03 -16.68
N ASP A 49 -5.87 5.94 -17.04
CA ASP A 49 -5.26 4.80 -17.75
C ASP A 49 -4.92 5.14 -19.21
N SER A 50 -5.57 6.15 -19.81
CA SER A 50 -5.28 6.60 -21.18
C SER A 50 -4.09 7.55 -21.30
N GLU A 51 -3.68 8.17 -20.19
CA GLU A 51 -2.51 9.06 -20.12
C GLU A 51 -1.38 8.36 -19.38
N GLU A 52 -0.61 7.51 -20.09
CA GLU A 52 0.64 6.98 -19.53
C GLU A 52 1.61 8.14 -19.29
N VAL A 53 1.68 8.60 -18.04
CA VAL A 53 2.68 9.57 -17.58
C VAL A 53 4.08 9.07 -18.00
N PRO A 54 4.85 9.85 -18.79
CA PRO A 54 6.17 9.46 -19.26
C PRO A 54 7.09 9.05 -18.11
N ALA A 55 7.98 8.08 -18.34
CA ALA A 55 8.90 7.59 -17.31
C ALA A 55 9.75 8.70 -16.67
N ALA A 56 10.11 9.73 -17.45
CA ALA A 56 10.85 10.90 -16.96
C ALA A 56 10.08 11.70 -15.89
N GLU A 57 8.75 11.81 -16.02
CA GLU A 57 7.90 12.55 -15.09
C GLU A 57 7.59 11.71 -13.83
N LYS A 58 7.53 10.38 -13.95
CA LYS A 58 7.45 9.46 -12.78
C LYS A 58 8.71 9.50 -11.92
N GLN A 59 9.87 9.73 -12.53
CA GLN A 59 11.13 9.86 -11.80
C GLN A 59 11.17 11.14 -10.94
N GLU A 60 10.42 12.18 -11.32
CA GLU A 60 10.32 13.41 -10.54
C GLU A 60 9.65 13.19 -9.18
N TRP A 61 8.76 12.20 -9.04
CA TRP A 61 8.10 11.88 -7.76
C TRP A 61 9.07 11.45 -6.66
N TYR A 62 10.23 10.93 -7.04
CA TYR A 62 11.26 10.56 -6.08
C TYR A 62 12.15 11.74 -5.70
N ARG A 63 12.20 12.81 -6.49
CA ARG A 63 13.20 13.87 -6.34
C ARG A 63 13.07 14.59 -5.00
N CYS A 64 14.10 14.45 -4.15
CA CYS A 64 14.19 15.20 -2.90
C CYS A 64 15.06 16.46 -3.07
N CYS A 65 14.53 17.59 -2.61
CA CYS A 65 15.26 18.84 -2.50
C CYS A 65 16.24 18.77 -1.30
N SER A 66 17.50 18.45 -1.57
CA SER A 66 18.54 18.28 -0.52
C SER A 66 18.79 19.51 0.35
N ASN A 67 18.40 20.71 -0.11
CA ASN A 67 18.43 21.97 0.64
C ASN A 67 17.33 22.09 1.71
N LEU A 68 16.26 21.29 1.61
CA LEU A 68 15.21 21.19 2.64
C LEU A 68 15.56 20.18 3.74
N LEU A 69 16.60 19.37 3.53
CA LEU A 69 17.10 18.45 4.54
C LEU A 69 17.97 19.19 5.56
N GLY A 70 17.74 18.93 6.84
CA GLY A 70 18.66 19.37 7.90
C GLY A 70 20.07 18.79 7.69
N GLU A 71 21.10 19.50 8.17
CA GLU A 71 22.52 19.13 7.97
C GLU A 71 22.82 17.67 8.35
N SER A 72 22.25 17.20 9.46
CA SER A 72 22.44 15.84 9.95
C SER A 72 21.88 14.77 9.00
N ALA A 73 20.74 15.04 8.37
CA ALA A 73 20.10 14.12 7.42
C ALA A 73 20.77 14.16 6.05
N ARG A 74 21.26 15.34 5.62
CA ARG A 74 21.83 15.55 4.28
C ARG A 74 23.02 14.64 3.99
N HIS A 75 23.88 14.37 4.97
CA HIS A 75 25.06 13.49 4.82
C HIS A 75 24.75 11.99 4.83
N VAL A 76 23.55 11.60 5.28
CA VAL A 76 23.14 10.20 5.37
C VAL A 76 21.99 9.86 4.43
N PHE A 77 21.43 10.87 3.75
CA PHE A 77 20.33 10.73 2.82
C PHE A 77 20.74 9.88 1.62
N VAL A 78 19.85 8.96 1.25
CA VAL A 78 19.97 8.13 0.05
C VAL A 78 18.73 8.38 -0.78
N GLN A 79 18.93 8.88 -1.99
CA GLN A 79 17.86 9.17 -2.94
C GLN A 79 17.32 7.85 -3.51
N SER A 80 16.05 7.54 -3.25
CA SER A 80 15.35 6.43 -3.91
C SER A 80 14.97 6.81 -5.35
N HIS A 81 14.58 5.83 -6.16
CA HIS A 81 14.19 6.01 -7.55
C HIS A 81 13.18 4.94 -7.98
N LEU A 82 12.56 5.14 -9.14
CA LEU A 82 11.71 4.13 -9.77
C LEU A 82 12.62 3.03 -10.36
N ASP A 83 12.87 1.99 -9.58
CA ASP A 83 13.62 0.82 -10.03
C ASP A 83 12.71 -0.26 -10.64
N SER A 84 13.31 -1.31 -11.21
CA SER A 84 12.58 -2.39 -11.88
C SER A 84 11.61 -3.12 -10.96
N ASP A 85 11.95 -3.27 -9.68
CA ASP A 85 11.09 -3.93 -8.70
C ASP A 85 9.86 -3.06 -8.37
N THR A 86 10.08 -1.75 -8.28
CA THR A 86 9.00 -0.77 -8.12
C THR A 86 8.08 -0.77 -9.34
N GLU A 87 8.64 -0.75 -10.56
CA GLU A 87 7.85 -0.83 -11.79
C GLU A 87 7.04 -2.13 -11.87
N ALA A 88 7.66 -3.26 -11.52
CA ALA A 88 6.99 -4.56 -11.47
C ALA A 88 5.88 -4.59 -10.42
N PHE A 89 6.07 -3.96 -9.25
CA PHE A 89 5.03 -3.80 -8.25
C PHE A 89 3.86 -2.94 -8.75
N LEU A 90 4.15 -1.79 -9.39
CA LEU A 90 3.12 -0.92 -9.96
C LEU A 90 2.33 -1.63 -11.06
N ARG A 91 3.00 -2.36 -11.94
CA ARG A 91 2.35 -3.14 -13.01
C ARG A 91 1.43 -4.21 -12.44
N ARG A 92 1.92 -5.02 -11.49
CA ARG A 92 1.11 -6.04 -10.78
C ARG A 92 -0.07 -5.42 -10.04
N SER A 93 0.10 -4.25 -9.45
CA SER A 93 -0.98 -3.53 -8.76
C SER A 93 -2.07 -3.08 -9.72
N LYS A 94 -1.70 -2.56 -10.90
CA LYS A 94 -2.64 -2.21 -11.97
C LYS A 94 -3.39 -3.43 -12.50
N GLU A 95 -2.66 -4.50 -12.83
CA GLU A 95 -3.23 -5.76 -13.30
C GLU A 95 -4.22 -6.33 -12.27
N LYS A 96 -3.83 -6.41 -11.00
CA LYS A 96 -4.67 -6.90 -9.90
C LYS A 96 -5.91 -6.04 -9.71
N SER A 97 -5.77 -4.71 -9.78
CA SER A 97 -6.89 -3.78 -9.73
C SER A 97 -7.87 -4.01 -10.88
N SER A 98 -7.38 -4.15 -12.11
CA SER A 98 -8.19 -4.35 -13.31
C SER A 98 -8.97 -5.67 -13.29
N TRP A 99 -8.31 -6.79 -12.95
CA TRP A 99 -8.95 -8.10 -12.88
C TRP A 99 -10.05 -8.14 -11.83
N LEU A 100 -9.79 -7.49 -10.70
CA LEU A 100 -10.72 -7.42 -9.59
C LEU A 100 -11.84 -6.43 -9.80
N PHE A 101 -11.59 -5.31 -10.48
CA PHE A 101 -12.65 -4.41 -10.92
C PHE A 101 -13.55 -5.13 -11.92
N THR A 102 -12.97 -5.90 -12.84
CA THR A 102 -13.71 -6.74 -13.79
C THR A 102 -14.51 -7.81 -13.05
N GLN A 103 -13.93 -8.47 -12.04
CA GLN A 103 -14.65 -9.43 -11.19
C GLN A 103 -15.71 -8.78 -10.31
N LEU A 104 -15.46 -7.60 -9.73
CA LEU A 104 -16.45 -6.83 -8.95
C LEU A 104 -17.54 -6.29 -9.86
N TYR A 105 -17.24 -5.95 -11.10
CA TYR A 105 -18.19 -5.57 -12.13
C TYR A 105 -19.07 -6.77 -12.51
N HIS A 106 -18.46 -7.90 -12.88
CA HIS A 106 -19.18 -9.14 -13.16
C HIS A 106 -19.97 -9.62 -11.94
N SER A 107 -19.40 -9.51 -10.74
CA SER A 107 -20.05 -9.85 -9.49
C SER A 107 -21.16 -8.87 -9.18
N LEU A 108 -21.02 -7.55 -9.29
CA LEU A 108 -22.12 -6.58 -9.11
C LEU A 108 -23.24 -6.79 -10.12
N VAL A 109 -22.89 -7.03 -11.38
CA VAL A 109 -23.85 -7.43 -12.43
C VAL A 109 -24.55 -8.74 -12.05
N SER A 110 -23.86 -9.67 -11.38
CA SER A 110 -24.41 -10.93 -10.87
C SER A 110 -25.04 -10.84 -9.46
N THR A 111 -24.80 -9.76 -8.69
CA THR A 111 -25.15 -9.60 -7.25
C THR A 111 -26.33 -8.66 -7.08
N VAL A 112 -26.70 -7.89 -8.12
CA VAL A 112 -28.11 -7.46 -8.28
C VAL A 112 -29.06 -8.69 -8.33
N LEU A 113 -28.51 -9.91 -8.49
CA LEU A 113 -29.22 -11.19 -8.39
C LEU A 113 -28.89 -12.06 -7.15
N ASN A 114 -28.09 -11.63 -6.16
CA ASN A 114 -28.00 -12.39 -4.91
C ASN A 114 -27.47 -11.56 -3.72
N PRO A 115 -28.23 -11.39 -2.62
CA PRO A 115 -27.86 -10.48 -1.54
C PRO A 115 -27.28 -11.25 -0.35
N LEU A 116 -25.97 -11.52 -0.30
CA LEU A 116 -25.22 -11.83 0.94
C LEU A 116 -23.76 -12.19 0.65
N VAL A 117 -22.87 -11.21 0.53
CA VAL A 117 -21.45 -11.43 0.85
C VAL A 117 -20.87 -10.15 1.44
N SER A 118 -20.46 -10.20 2.72
CA SER A 118 -19.84 -9.09 3.42
C SER A 118 -18.48 -8.76 2.78
N ARG A 119 -18.31 -7.50 2.39
CA ARG A 119 -17.15 -6.97 1.64
C ARG A 119 -15.82 -6.98 2.43
N THR A 120 -15.82 -7.37 3.70
CA THR A 120 -14.68 -7.26 4.62
C THR A 120 -13.74 -8.47 4.66
N SER A 121 -14.17 -9.67 4.24
CA SER A 121 -13.31 -10.86 4.22
C SER A 121 -12.57 -11.10 2.89
N ILE A 122 -13.04 -10.47 1.81
CA ILE A 122 -12.50 -10.70 0.46
C ILE A 122 -11.15 -9.99 0.27
N ASN A 123 -10.97 -8.78 0.81
CA ASN A 123 -9.72 -8.02 0.60
C ASN A 123 -8.51 -8.66 1.27
N GLY A 124 -8.66 -9.17 2.50
CA GLY A 124 -7.59 -9.87 3.20
C GLY A 124 -7.29 -11.26 2.63
N PHE A 125 -8.28 -11.94 2.07
CA PHE A 125 -8.11 -13.24 1.41
C PHE A 125 -7.52 -13.13 -0.01
N LEU A 126 -7.83 -12.04 -0.73
CA LEU A 126 -7.28 -11.76 -2.06
C LEU A 126 -5.89 -11.10 -2.00
N GLY A 127 -5.31 -10.89 -0.81
CA GLY A 127 -4.04 -10.19 -0.62
C GLY A 127 -4.07 -8.75 -1.14
N ARG A 128 -5.19 -8.03 -1.02
CA ARG A 128 -5.23 -6.60 -1.33
C ARG A 128 -4.60 -5.83 -0.17
N GLY A 129 -3.86 -4.76 -0.49
CA GLY A 129 -3.13 -3.96 0.49
C GLY A 129 -1.66 -4.32 0.63
N SER A 130 -1.12 -5.18 -0.25
CA SER A 130 0.33 -5.43 -0.32
C SER A 130 1.06 -4.10 -0.44
N MET A 131 2.02 -3.89 0.46
CA MET A 131 2.81 -2.68 0.50
C MET A 131 4.12 -2.91 -0.25
N PHE A 132 4.59 -1.87 -0.93
CA PHE A 132 5.95 -1.77 -1.40
C PHE A 132 6.59 -0.55 -0.75
N VAL A 133 7.73 -0.73 -0.10
CA VAL A 133 8.47 0.35 0.56
C VAL A 133 9.82 0.55 -0.11
N PHE A 134 10.53 -0.54 -0.37
CA PHE A 134 11.83 -0.54 -1.05
C PHE A 134 12.07 -1.88 -1.75
N SER A 135 12.90 -1.87 -2.78
CA SER A 135 13.44 -3.07 -3.42
C SER A 135 14.59 -3.69 -2.61
N LYS A 136 15.06 -4.87 -3.04
CA LYS A 136 16.25 -5.51 -2.41
C LYS A 136 17.48 -4.62 -2.50
N ASP A 137 17.71 -4.00 -3.67
CA ASP A 137 18.84 -3.11 -3.89
C ASP A 137 18.74 -1.84 -3.04
N GLN A 138 17.54 -1.27 -2.92
CA GLN A 138 17.30 -0.11 -2.06
C GLN A 138 17.49 -0.46 -0.57
N PHE A 139 17.11 -1.66 -0.14
CA PHE A 139 17.38 -2.16 1.22
C PHE A 139 18.89 -2.28 1.47
N HIS A 140 19.65 -2.85 0.52
CA HIS A 140 21.10 -2.96 0.61
C HIS A 140 21.78 -1.59 0.71
N GLN A 141 21.37 -0.65 -0.14
CA GLN A 141 21.88 0.72 -0.13
C GLN A 141 21.58 1.44 1.18
N LEU A 142 20.35 1.30 1.69
CA LEU A 142 19.93 1.86 2.97
C LEU A 142 20.82 1.37 4.12
N LEU A 143 20.94 0.05 4.25
CA LEU A 143 21.68 -0.55 5.35
C LEU A 143 23.20 -0.55 5.14
N ARG A 144 23.66 -0.19 3.93
CA ARG A 144 25.05 -0.27 3.46
C ARG A 144 25.62 -1.67 3.66
N ILE A 145 24.88 -2.65 3.17
CA ILE A 145 25.22 -4.08 3.23
C ILE A 145 25.35 -4.63 1.80
N GLY A 146 26.12 -5.71 1.65
CA GLY A 146 26.17 -6.47 0.40
C GLY A 146 25.11 -7.57 0.34
N PRO A 147 24.91 -8.20 -0.83
CA PRO A 147 23.95 -9.29 -1.02
C PRO A 147 24.26 -10.52 -0.15
N ASP A 148 25.53 -10.74 0.18
CA ASP A 148 25.99 -11.87 1.02
C ASP A 148 25.94 -11.58 2.52
N TRP A 149 25.56 -10.36 2.92
CA TRP A 149 25.43 -10.02 4.33
C TRP A 149 24.37 -10.91 5.00
N ARG A 150 24.66 -11.41 6.21
CA ARG A 150 23.73 -12.23 7.00
C ARG A 150 23.73 -11.76 8.46
N ALA A 151 22.60 -11.92 9.12
CA ALA A 151 22.41 -11.67 10.55
C ALA A 151 21.47 -12.71 11.18
N GLU A 152 21.32 -12.64 12.50
CA GLU A 152 20.57 -13.65 13.24
C GLU A 152 19.07 -13.36 13.21
N ARG A 153 18.64 -12.16 13.62
CA ARG A 153 17.23 -11.88 13.90
C ARG A 153 16.71 -10.59 13.30
N LEU A 154 15.64 -10.71 12.53
CA LEU A 154 14.79 -9.62 12.07
C LEU A 154 13.46 -9.64 12.83
N LEU A 155 12.97 -8.48 13.26
CA LEU A 155 11.58 -8.28 13.68
C LEU A 155 10.91 -7.29 12.75
N ASP A 156 9.78 -7.68 12.15
CA ASP A 156 8.94 -6.79 11.35
C ASP A 156 7.64 -6.43 12.08
N LEU A 157 7.54 -5.18 12.52
CA LEU A 157 6.39 -4.68 13.27
C LEU A 157 5.27 -4.27 12.32
N GLY A 158 4.09 -4.87 12.47
CA GLY A 158 2.95 -4.61 11.59
C GLY A 158 3.22 -5.10 10.16
N ALA A 159 3.70 -6.34 10.03
CA ALA A 159 4.21 -6.90 8.78
C ALA A 159 3.14 -7.05 7.67
N GLY A 160 1.84 -6.94 8.00
CA GLY A 160 0.76 -7.13 7.05
C GLY A 160 0.81 -8.52 6.42
N ASP A 161 0.77 -8.59 5.09
CA ASP A 161 0.84 -9.85 4.33
C ASP A 161 2.27 -10.42 4.20
N GLY A 162 3.27 -9.70 4.72
CA GLY A 162 4.68 -10.10 4.69
C GLY A 162 5.40 -9.81 3.37
N GLY A 163 4.80 -9.02 2.47
CA GLY A 163 5.40 -8.69 1.17
C GLY A 163 6.72 -7.91 1.31
N VAL A 164 6.79 -6.94 2.22
CA VAL A 164 8.03 -6.18 2.46
C VAL A 164 9.00 -6.99 3.32
N THR A 165 8.50 -7.80 4.25
CA THR A 165 9.31 -8.73 5.05
C THR A 165 10.13 -9.66 4.17
N GLU A 166 9.57 -10.13 3.06
CA GLU A 166 10.25 -11.01 2.08
C GLU A 166 11.44 -10.34 1.39
N VAL A 167 11.42 -9.01 1.22
CA VAL A 167 12.56 -8.24 0.68
C VAL A 167 13.74 -8.29 1.65
N MET A 168 13.47 -8.31 2.95
CA MET A 168 14.49 -8.29 4.00
C MET A 168 14.92 -9.70 4.46
N GLY A 169 13.98 -10.65 4.46
CA GLY A 169 14.06 -11.93 5.17
C GLY A 169 15.24 -12.81 4.77
N ASP A 170 15.67 -12.77 3.51
CA ASP A 170 16.80 -13.57 2.99
C ASP A 170 18.13 -13.32 3.72
N HIS A 171 18.25 -12.19 4.41
CA HIS A 171 19.43 -11.83 5.17
C HIS A 171 19.46 -12.37 6.60
N PHE A 172 18.38 -12.98 7.09
CA PHE A 172 18.24 -13.33 8.51
C PHE A 172 17.95 -14.81 8.72
N ARG A 173 18.60 -15.40 9.73
CA ARG A 173 18.35 -16.79 10.11
C ARG A 173 16.95 -16.98 10.71
N GLN A 174 16.48 -16.00 11.45
CA GLN A 174 15.17 -16.00 12.09
C GLN A 174 14.43 -14.69 11.78
N VAL A 175 13.23 -14.82 11.23
CA VAL A 175 12.35 -13.70 10.93
C VAL A 175 11.14 -13.77 11.86
N TYR A 176 11.01 -12.73 12.68
CA TYR A 176 9.88 -12.50 13.57
C TYR A 176 8.98 -11.44 12.98
N ALA A 177 7.67 -11.55 13.19
CA ALA A 177 6.71 -10.57 12.72
C ALA A 177 5.57 -10.38 13.72
N THR A 178 5.04 -9.16 13.80
CA THR A 178 3.80 -8.86 14.52
C THR A 178 2.74 -8.38 13.55
N GLU A 179 1.48 -8.74 13.81
CA GLU A 179 0.33 -8.30 13.01
C GLU A 179 -0.96 -8.50 13.82
N VAL A 180 -1.89 -7.54 13.74
CA VAL A 180 -3.16 -7.57 14.45
C VAL A 180 -4.24 -8.35 13.69
N SER A 181 -4.17 -8.33 12.36
CA SER A 181 -5.16 -8.94 11.47
C SER A 181 -5.00 -10.46 11.38
N VAL A 182 -6.05 -11.20 11.77
CA VAL A 182 -6.05 -12.68 11.76
C VAL A 182 -5.72 -13.27 10.38
N PRO A 183 -6.33 -12.81 9.27
CA PRO A 183 -5.96 -13.31 7.94
C PRO A 183 -4.50 -13.06 7.59
N MET A 184 -3.94 -11.91 7.98
CA MET A 184 -2.56 -11.55 7.66
C MET A 184 -1.55 -12.38 8.45
N ARG A 185 -1.81 -12.60 9.74
CA ARG A 185 -1.05 -13.57 10.56
C ARG A 185 -0.95 -14.94 9.89
N TRP A 186 -2.05 -15.42 9.31
CA TRP A 186 -2.03 -16.70 8.60
C TRP A 186 -1.15 -16.69 7.33
N HIS A 187 -1.10 -15.57 6.60
CA HIS A 187 -0.17 -15.40 5.48
C HIS A 187 1.30 -15.42 5.94
N LEU A 188 1.61 -14.73 7.03
CA LEU A 188 2.95 -14.70 7.62
C LEU A 188 3.41 -16.09 8.09
N GLN A 189 2.51 -16.86 8.72
CA GLN A 189 2.81 -18.25 9.13
C GLN A 189 3.12 -19.16 7.93
N ARG A 190 2.43 -18.98 6.80
CA ARG A 190 2.71 -19.71 5.56
C ARG A 190 4.08 -19.40 4.97
N LYS A 191 4.64 -18.22 5.25
CA LYS A 191 6.01 -17.83 4.91
C LYS A 191 7.04 -18.30 5.93
N SER A 192 6.64 -19.14 6.90
CA SER A 192 7.49 -19.68 7.97
C SER A 192 8.10 -18.62 8.89
N TYR A 193 7.47 -17.44 9.00
CA TYR A 193 7.86 -16.43 9.97
C TYR A 193 7.34 -16.76 11.37
N ILE A 194 8.09 -16.37 12.40
CA ILE A 194 7.73 -16.57 13.80
C ILE A 194 6.86 -15.41 14.25
N LEU A 195 5.57 -15.68 14.47
CA LEU A 195 4.65 -14.66 14.95
C LEU A 195 4.82 -14.41 16.45
N LEU A 196 4.88 -13.13 16.81
CA LEU A 196 4.86 -12.66 18.19
C LEU A 196 3.59 -11.84 18.45
N GLY A 197 3.09 -11.90 19.68
CA GLY A 197 2.05 -10.99 20.14
C GLY A 197 2.51 -9.54 20.21
N ILE A 198 1.56 -8.59 20.15
CA ILE A 198 1.83 -7.15 20.20
C ILE A 198 2.51 -6.71 21.51
N GLU A 199 2.30 -7.47 22.60
CA GLU A 199 2.90 -7.22 23.93
C GLU A 199 4.10 -8.13 24.23
N GLU A 200 4.43 -9.05 23.31
CA GLU A 200 5.42 -10.10 23.55
C GLU A 200 6.78 -9.78 22.92
N TRP A 201 6.79 -8.97 21.84
CA TRP A 201 7.98 -8.79 21.01
C TRP A 201 9.13 -8.08 21.74
N GLN A 202 8.82 -7.27 22.76
CA GLN A 202 9.78 -6.61 23.64
C GLN A 202 10.39 -7.58 24.68
N ASN A 203 9.65 -8.64 25.04
CA ASN A 203 9.92 -9.48 26.21
C ASN A 203 10.34 -10.91 25.84
N THR A 204 11.03 -11.08 24.72
CA THR A 204 11.42 -12.40 24.21
C THR A 204 12.67 -13.01 24.87
N GLY A 205 13.37 -12.24 25.70
CA GLY A 205 14.63 -12.66 26.33
C GLY A 205 15.85 -12.60 25.40
N PHE A 206 15.69 -12.09 24.18
CA PHE A 206 16.77 -11.84 23.24
C PHE A 206 16.60 -10.49 22.54
N GLN A 207 17.62 -10.08 21.79
CA GLN A 207 17.63 -8.82 21.05
C GLN A 207 17.69 -9.08 19.54
N TYR A 208 17.24 -8.09 18.77
CA TYR A 208 17.15 -8.14 17.31
C TYR A 208 18.30 -7.37 16.65
N ASP A 209 18.83 -7.91 15.54
CA ASP A 209 19.84 -7.22 14.73
C ASP A 209 19.21 -6.10 13.91
N VAL A 210 18.00 -6.35 13.41
CA VAL A 210 17.19 -5.37 12.70
C VAL A 210 15.75 -5.43 13.19
N ILE A 211 15.16 -4.26 13.43
CA ILE A 211 13.72 -4.10 13.61
C ILE A 211 13.22 -3.19 12.48
N SER A 212 12.18 -3.61 11.76
CA SER A 212 11.47 -2.77 10.81
C SER A 212 10.16 -2.27 11.41
N CYS A 213 9.87 -0.99 11.16
CA CYS A 213 8.66 -0.30 11.56
C CYS A 213 8.22 0.53 10.34
N LEU A 214 7.35 -0.05 9.52
CA LEU A 214 7.07 0.45 8.18
C LEU A 214 5.63 0.96 8.10
N ASN A 215 5.46 2.28 7.98
CA ASN A 215 4.15 2.94 7.94
C ASN A 215 3.24 2.53 9.12
N LEU A 216 3.86 2.45 10.31
CA LEU A 216 3.20 2.08 11.56
C LEU A 216 3.08 3.27 12.52
N LEU A 217 4.08 4.17 12.55
CA LEU A 217 4.11 5.30 13.49
C LEU A 217 2.93 6.27 13.33
N ASP A 218 2.43 6.41 12.11
CA ASP A 218 1.26 7.25 11.79
C ASP A 218 -0.04 6.71 12.39
N ARG A 219 -0.08 5.44 12.82
CA ARG A 219 -1.26 4.76 13.37
C ARG A 219 -1.07 4.33 14.82
N CYS A 220 -0.01 4.81 15.45
CA CYS A 220 0.38 4.44 16.81
C CYS A 220 -0.04 5.54 17.79
N ASP A 221 -0.66 5.15 18.91
CA ASP A 221 -1.11 6.07 19.96
C ASP A 221 0.07 6.77 20.65
N ASP A 222 1.14 6.04 20.95
CA ASP A 222 2.38 6.56 21.55
C ASP A 222 3.61 6.17 20.71
N PRO A 223 3.90 6.90 19.63
CA PRO A 223 5.01 6.58 18.74
C PRO A 223 6.37 6.77 19.41
N LEU A 224 6.48 7.61 20.45
CA LEU A 224 7.74 7.81 21.17
C LEU A 224 8.05 6.64 22.08
N HIS A 225 7.04 6.11 22.78
CA HIS A 225 7.20 4.91 23.58
C HIS A 225 7.56 3.69 22.71
N LEU A 226 6.88 3.51 21.57
CA LEU A 226 7.23 2.47 20.60
C LEU A 226 8.70 2.58 20.14
N LEU A 227 9.18 3.79 19.83
CA LEU A 227 10.58 3.99 19.45
C LEU A 227 11.57 3.70 20.60
N GLN A 228 11.18 3.92 21.85
CA GLN A 228 11.98 3.56 23.03
C GLN A 228 12.07 2.04 23.19
N ASP A 229 10.95 1.34 23.02
CA ASP A 229 10.89 -0.13 23.09
C ASP A 229 11.66 -0.80 21.95
N ILE A 230 11.55 -0.26 20.73
CA ILE A 230 12.38 -0.69 19.60
C ILE A 230 13.85 -0.55 19.95
N ARG A 231 14.24 0.60 20.51
CA ARG A 231 15.63 0.86 20.87
C ARG A 231 16.16 -0.10 21.95
N SER A 232 15.35 -0.43 22.96
CA SER A 232 15.75 -1.35 24.03
C SER A 232 15.82 -2.81 23.56
N SER A 233 15.04 -3.16 22.54
CA SER A 233 14.98 -4.51 21.96
C SER A 233 16.05 -4.78 20.89
N LEU A 234 16.74 -3.74 20.41
CA LEU A 234 17.84 -3.85 19.43
C LEU A 234 19.16 -4.24 20.10
N VAL A 235 19.97 -5.06 19.41
CA VAL A 235 21.33 -5.41 19.86
C VAL A 235 22.15 -4.13 20.10
N PRO A 236 22.86 -3.98 21.24
CA PRO A 236 23.41 -2.69 21.60
C PRO A 236 24.63 -2.39 20.73
N GLY A 237 24.64 -1.21 20.11
CA GLY A 237 25.76 -0.72 19.29
C GLY A 237 25.78 -1.21 17.84
N THR A 238 25.17 -2.36 17.53
CA THR A 238 25.09 -2.92 16.17
C THR A 238 23.68 -2.96 15.59
N GLY A 239 22.65 -3.03 16.44
CA GLY A 239 21.25 -3.12 16.04
C GLY A 239 20.80 -1.90 15.23
N ARG A 240 19.95 -2.14 14.22
CA ARG A 240 19.48 -1.11 13.29
C ARG A 240 17.95 -1.08 13.21
N LEU A 241 17.38 0.11 13.24
CA LEU A 241 15.97 0.36 12.93
C LEU A 241 15.83 0.71 11.45
N VAL A 242 14.91 0.04 10.75
CA VAL A 242 14.41 0.44 9.44
C VAL A 242 13.04 1.07 9.64
N LEU A 243 12.95 2.38 9.41
CA LEU A 243 11.73 3.14 9.64
C LEU A 243 11.19 3.72 8.33
N ALA A 244 9.92 3.48 8.02
CA ALA A 244 9.20 4.19 6.98
C ALA A 244 8.05 4.99 7.60
N ALA A 245 7.98 6.28 7.27
CA ALA A 245 6.92 7.17 7.69
C ALA A 245 6.58 8.14 6.55
N VAL A 246 5.33 8.56 6.50
CA VAL A 246 4.84 9.56 5.54
C VAL A 246 5.11 10.96 6.09
N LEU A 247 5.69 11.84 5.28
CA LEU A 247 5.92 13.24 5.62
C LEU A 247 5.04 14.20 4.80
N PRO A 248 4.59 15.34 5.37
CA PRO A 248 4.81 15.76 6.76
C PRO A 248 4.09 14.83 7.75
N PHE A 249 4.72 14.55 8.89
CA PHE A 249 4.21 13.57 9.84
C PHE A 249 2.89 14.06 10.45
N GLN A 250 1.79 13.40 10.10
CA GLN A 250 0.44 13.67 10.60
C GLN A 250 -0.15 12.34 11.07
N PRO A 251 0.01 11.98 12.35
CA PRO A 251 -0.51 10.72 12.86
C PRO A 251 -2.05 10.73 12.78
N TYR A 252 -2.62 9.65 12.26
CA TYR A 252 -4.04 9.39 12.19
C TYR A 252 -4.31 8.01 12.80
N ILE A 253 -4.93 8.02 13.98
CA ILE A 253 -5.35 6.80 14.67
C ILE A 253 -6.74 6.45 14.15
N GLU A 254 -6.83 5.36 13.39
CA GLU A 254 -8.11 4.86 12.86
C GLU A 254 -8.84 4.02 13.93
N ILE A 255 -9.19 4.64 15.05
CA ILE A 255 -10.10 4.06 16.05
C ILE A 255 -11.00 5.18 16.61
N ASP A 256 -12.00 5.57 15.81
CA ASP A 256 -13.40 5.67 16.22
C ASP A 256 -14.29 6.13 15.05
N LEU A 257 -15.49 5.55 15.00
CA LEU A 257 -16.46 5.62 13.90
C LEU A 257 -16.77 7.02 13.34
N LEU A 258 -17.07 7.06 12.03
CA LEU A 258 -17.88 8.09 11.36
C LEU A 258 -17.34 9.53 11.46
N LYS A 259 -16.48 9.92 10.51
CA LYS A 259 -16.61 11.16 9.71
C LYS A 259 -15.42 11.25 8.76
N GLY A 260 -15.73 11.44 7.48
CA GLY A 260 -14.72 11.53 6.44
C GLY A 260 -13.86 12.78 6.57
N HIS A 261 -12.64 12.70 6.05
CA HIS A 261 -12.23 13.50 4.90
C HIS A 261 -10.90 12.98 4.33
N HIS A 262 -10.74 13.24 3.04
CA HIS A 262 -9.69 12.78 2.14
C HIS A 262 -8.34 13.49 2.36
N GLY A 263 -7.24 12.77 2.09
CA GLY A 263 -5.93 13.37 1.81
C GLY A 263 -4.84 12.32 1.71
N CYS A 264 -4.32 12.08 0.51
CA CYS A 264 -3.25 11.12 0.23
C CYS A 264 -2.05 11.89 -0.33
N SER A 265 -0.89 11.77 0.31
CA SER A 265 0.39 12.18 -0.26
C SER A 265 1.49 11.25 0.25
N LEU A 266 1.89 10.28 -0.57
CA LEU A 266 3.01 9.37 -0.30
C LEU A 266 4.33 10.14 -0.45
N GLY A 267 5.10 10.24 0.63
CA GLY A 267 6.49 10.66 0.62
C GLY A 267 7.26 9.84 1.64
N VAL A 268 8.02 8.85 1.17
CA VAL A 268 8.85 7.98 2.01
C VAL A 268 10.17 8.71 2.30
N PHE A 269 10.37 9.13 3.55
CA PHE A 269 11.67 9.56 4.05
C PHE A 269 12.21 8.55 5.05
N LEU A 270 13.43 8.12 4.79
CA LEU A 270 14.10 7.04 5.49
C LEU A 270 15.27 7.66 6.27
N VAL A 271 15.03 8.00 7.54
CA VAL A 271 16.03 8.66 8.38
C VAL A 271 16.81 7.63 9.19
N ARG A 272 18.11 7.56 8.94
CA ARG A 272 19.07 6.78 9.73
C ARG A 272 19.37 7.50 11.04
N SER A 273 18.80 7.07 12.17
CA SER A 273 19.26 7.53 13.48
C SER A 273 20.42 6.64 13.96
N LYS A 274 21.65 7.19 13.97
CA LYS A 274 22.71 6.70 14.86
C LYS A 274 22.48 7.39 16.20
N LEU A 275 21.88 6.69 17.16
CA LEU A 275 21.78 7.15 18.54
C LEU A 275 23.18 7.18 19.17
N LYS A 276 23.91 8.29 18.97
CA LYS A 276 25.13 8.59 19.73
C LYS A 276 24.74 9.19 21.08
N LYS A 277 25.22 8.55 22.14
CA LYS A 277 25.12 8.95 23.54
C LYS A 277 25.75 10.33 23.74
N VAL A 278 24.94 11.39 23.86
CA VAL A 278 25.42 12.68 24.39
C VAL A 278 25.43 12.56 25.91
N ARG A 279 26.63 12.29 26.44
CA ARG A 279 26.91 12.33 27.87
C ARG A 279 26.96 13.81 28.27
N LYS A 280 25.93 14.34 28.93
CA LYS A 280 26.06 15.63 29.64
C LYS A 280 27.11 15.45 30.73
N ARG A 281 28.19 16.22 30.65
CA ARG A 281 29.12 16.47 31.75
C ARG A 281 28.61 17.72 32.49
N MET A 282 28.61 17.60 33.82
CA MET A 282 28.22 18.55 34.87
C MET A 282 26.73 18.87 34.96
#